data_AF-A0A202E342-F1
#
_entry.id   AF-A0A202E342-F1
#
_cell.length_a   1.000
_cell.length_b   1.000
_cell.length_c   1.000
_cell.angle_alpha   90.00
_cell.angle_beta   90.00
_cell.angle_gamma   90.00
#
_symmetry.space_group_name_H-M   'P 1'
#
loop_
_entity.id
_entity.type
_entity.pdbx_description
1 polymer ?
#
loop_
_entity_poly.entity_id
_entity_poly.type
_entity_poly.pdbx_seq_one_letter_code
_entity_poly.pdbx_strand_id
1 'polypeptide(L)'
;MQYERNKEQHPRALIKAGDTIVISGFPMDGSFVLQYGTPIKSKGLLLLVSAQTGQIISKRELHSPPVFAGMAAANGKLYVSCEDNSIICLK
;
A
#
# COMPACT_ATOMS: atom_id res chain seq x y z
N MET A 1 7.21 -5.23 -25.34
CA MET A 1 7.22 -4.73 -23.95
C MET A 1 6.48 -5.73 -23.09
N GLN A 2 7.20 -6.50 -22.27
CA GLN A 2 6.62 -7.51 -21.41
C GLN A 2 6.32 -6.85 -20.05
N TYR A 3 5.05 -6.65 -19.75
CA TYR A 3 4.61 -6.06 -18.49
C TYR A 3 4.78 -7.10 -17.38
N GLU A 4 5.85 -7.00 -16.59
CA GLU A 4 5.98 -7.79 -15.37
C GLU A 4 4.96 -7.30 -14.35
N ARG A 5 3.95 -8.14 -14.05
CA ARG A 5 3.07 -7.90 -12.91
C ARG A 5 3.94 -7.86 -11.66
N ASN A 6 3.93 -6.75 -10.95
CA ASN A 6 4.49 -6.67 -9.60
C ASN A 6 3.72 -7.68 -8.72
N LYS A 7 4.35 -8.82 -8.41
CA LYS A 7 3.77 -9.93 -7.64
C LYS A 7 3.85 -9.69 -6.13
N GLU A 8 4.42 -8.57 -5.67
CA GLU A 8 4.76 -8.39 -4.26
C GLU A 8 3.56 -8.13 -3.36
N GLN A 9 2.53 -7.44 -3.85
CA GLN A 9 1.34 -7.13 -3.07
C GLN A 9 0.08 -7.00 -3.93
N HIS A 10 -1.06 -7.19 -3.29
CA HIS A 10 -2.34 -6.76 -3.81
C HIS A 10 -2.56 -5.30 -3.39
N PRO A 11 -2.48 -4.33 -4.31
CA PRO A 11 -2.64 -2.92 -3.98
C PRO A 11 -4.08 -2.62 -3.50
N ARG A 12 -4.21 -1.69 -2.55
CA ARG A 12 -5.48 -1.28 -1.94
C ARG A 12 -5.65 0.23 -1.92
N ALA A 13 -4.54 0.96 -1.78
CA ALA A 13 -4.51 2.40 -1.83
C ALA A 13 -3.27 2.87 -2.59
N LEU A 14 -3.42 3.95 -3.35
CA LEU A 14 -2.34 4.58 -4.11
C LEU A 14 -2.50 6.08 -4.04
N ILE A 15 -1.40 6.80 -3.79
CA ILE A 15 -1.35 8.26 -3.92
C ILE A 15 -0.05 8.67 -4.62
N LYS A 16 -0.08 9.76 -5.37
CA LYS A 16 1.12 10.43 -5.88
C LYS A 16 1.38 11.67 -5.02
N ALA A 17 2.52 11.71 -4.33
CA ALA A 17 2.95 12.81 -3.47
C ALA A 17 4.26 13.39 -4.02
N GLY A 18 4.14 14.47 -4.82
CA GLY A 18 5.29 15.04 -5.53
C GLY A 18 5.91 14.03 -6.49
N ASP A 19 7.19 13.72 -6.26
CA ASP A 19 8.02 12.82 -7.06
C ASP A 19 7.97 11.36 -6.60
N THR A 20 7.16 11.06 -5.58
CA THR A 20 6.99 9.71 -5.05
C THR A 20 5.55 9.23 -5.25
N ILE A 21 5.40 8.02 -5.77
CA ILE A 21 4.15 7.26 -5.72
C ILE A 21 4.21 6.37 -4.48
N VAL A 22 3.17 6.44 -3.66
CA VAL A 22 3.01 5.58 -2.48
C VAL A 22 1.94 4.56 -2.81
N ILE A 23 2.27 3.28 -2.69
CA ILE A 23 1.34 2.17 -2.91
C ILE A 23 1.29 1.34 -1.64
N SER A 24 0.09 1.10 -1.12
CA SER A 24 -0.07 0.22 0.02
C SER A 24 -1.14 -0.83 -0.22
N GLY A 25 -0.92 -2.01 0.35
CA GLY A 25 -1.73 -3.21 0.16
C GLY A 25 -1.38 -4.27 1.19
N PHE A 26 -1.56 -5.53 0.82
CA PHE A 26 -1.12 -6.69 1.60
C PHE A 26 -0.29 -7.63 0.70
N PRO A 27 0.67 -8.38 1.26
CA PRO A 27 1.45 -9.34 0.48
C PRO A 27 0.56 -10.37 -0.23
N MET A 28 0.92 -10.75 -1.46
CA MET A 28 0.29 -11.90 -2.14
C MET A 28 1.16 -13.14 -1.96
N ASP A 29 0.79 -14.02 -1.05
CA ASP A 29 1.40 -15.35 -0.88
C ASP A 29 0.76 -16.45 -1.76
N GLY A 30 -0.25 -16.07 -2.56
CA GLY A 30 -0.95 -16.97 -3.49
C GLY A 30 -2.18 -17.67 -2.91
N SER A 31 -2.53 -17.45 -1.63
CA SER A 31 -3.67 -18.12 -0.98
C SER A 31 -4.86 -17.22 -0.63
N PHE A 32 -4.77 -15.91 -0.88
CA PHE A 32 -5.83 -14.96 -0.52
C PHE A 32 -7.02 -14.98 -1.49
N VAL A 33 -8.21 -15.28 -0.97
CA VAL A 33 -9.48 -15.03 -1.66
C VAL A 33 -10.06 -13.72 -1.14
N LEU A 34 -10.15 -12.72 -2.01
CA LEU A 34 -10.86 -11.48 -1.69
C LEU A 34 -12.37 -11.71 -1.83
N GLN A 35 -13.07 -11.57 -0.70
CA GLN A 35 -14.52 -11.60 -0.66
C GLN A 35 -15.04 -10.23 -0.24
N TYR A 36 -15.94 -9.66 -1.05
CA TYR A 36 -16.57 -8.39 -0.74
C TYR A 36 -17.29 -8.46 0.62
N GLY A 37 -17.06 -7.46 1.48
CA GLY A 37 -17.62 -7.38 2.82
C GLY A 37 -16.88 -8.17 3.90
N THR A 38 -15.85 -8.95 3.55
CA THR A 38 -15.03 -9.68 4.52
C THR A 38 -13.78 -8.87 4.88
N PRO A 39 -13.49 -8.64 6.18
CA PRO A 39 -12.27 -7.97 6.61
C PRO A 39 -11.01 -8.72 6.18
N ILE A 40 -9.99 -7.99 5.72
CA ILE A 40 -8.69 -8.56 5.36
C ILE A 40 -7.84 -8.70 6.63
N LYS A 41 -7.54 -9.93 7.03
CA LYS A 41 -6.67 -10.23 8.17
C LYS A 41 -5.28 -10.63 7.68
N SER A 42 -4.39 -9.65 7.52
CA SER A 42 -3.01 -9.86 7.09
C SER A 42 -2.10 -8.76 7.63
N LYS A 43 -0.79 -8.85 7.35
CA LYS A 43 0.12 -7.71 7.42
C LYS A 43 -0.14 -6.77 6.24
N GLY A 44 0.17 -5.49 6.43
CA GLY A 44 0.21 -4.53 5.34
C GLY A 44 1.59 -4.44 4.72
N LEU A 45 1.65 -3.98 3.47
CA LEU A 45 2.90 -3.60 2.81
C LEU A 45 2.74 -2.17 2.28
N LEU A 46 3.77 -1.36 2.48
CA LEU A 46 3.89 0.00 1.97
C LEU A 46 5.11 0.06 1.06
N LEU A 47 4.91 0.51 -0.16
CA LEU A 47 5.95 0.73 -1.16
C LEU A 47 6.06 2.23 -1.45
N LEU A 48 7.28 2.75 -1.42
CA LEU A 48 7.61 4.03 -2.05
C LEU A 48 8.20 3.74 -3.42
N VAL A 49 7.68 4.42 -4.44
CA VAL A 49 8.03 4.21 -5.84
C VAL A 49 8.39 5.55 -6.47
N SER A 50 9.45 5.62 -7.26
CA SER A 50 9.78 6.83 -8.02
C SER A 50 8.68 7.10 -9.04
N ALA A 51 8.14 8.32 -9.03
CA ALA A 51 7.16 8.74 -10.02
C ALA A 51 7.77 8.88 -11.43
N GLN A 52 9.09 9.09 -11.54
CA GLN A 52 9.76 9.23 -12.83
C GLN A 52 10.11 7.87 -13.44
N THR A 53 10.63 6.95 -12.64
CA THR A 53 11.19 5.68 -13.15
C THR A 53 10.30 4.47 -12.91
N GLY A 54 9.32 4.57 -12.02
CA GLY A 54 8.50 3.44 -11.58
C GLY A 54 9.24 2.43 -10.71
N GLN A 55 10.50 2.69 -10.33
CA GLN A 55 11.29 1.80 -9.48
C GLN A 55 10.88 1.93 -8.01
N ILE A 56 10.89 0.80 -7.29
CA ILE A 56 10.68 0.79 -5.84
C ILE A 56 11.91 1.39 -5.15
N ILE A 57 11.69 2.46 -4.40
CA ILE A 57 12.69 3.16 -3.61
C ILE A 57 12.83 2.49 -2.24
N SER A 58 11.70 2.13 -1.62
CA SER A 58 11.71 1.48 -0.30
C SER A 58 10.43 0.67 -0.05
N LYS A 59 10.53 -0.21 0.94
CA LYS A 59 9.44 -1.10 1.37
C LYS A 59 9.35 -1.08 2.88
N ARG A 60 8.13 -1.17 3.40
CA ARG A 60 7.86 -1.26 4.84
C ARG A 60 6.66 -2.16 5.11
N GLU A 61 6.83 -3.12 6.02
CA GLU A 61 5.70 -3.89 6.56
C GLU A 61 4.89 -3.02 7.55
N LEU A 62 3.57 -3.17 7.50
CA LEU A 62 2.61 -2.58 8.43
C LEU A 62 1.93 -3.69 9.23
N HIS A 63 1.46 -3.38 10.44
CA HIS A 63 0.76 -4.36 11.28
C HIS A 63 -0.54 -4.87 10.65
N SER A 64 -1.22 -4.03 9.87
CA SER A 64 -2.47 -4.32 9.16
C SER A 64 -2.45 -3.62 7.80
N PRO A 65 -3.09 -4.17 6.75
CA PRO A 65 -3.21 -3.51 5.46
C PRO A 65 -4.04 -2.23 5.52
N PRO A 66 -3.86 -1.32 4.54
CA PRO A 66 -4.68 -0.14 4.44
C PRO A 66 -6.12 -0.51 4.07
N VAL A 67 -7.07 0.27 4.58
CA VAL A 67 -8.44 0.34 4.04
C VAL A 67 -8.38 0.75 2.58
N PHE A 68 -9.35 0.29 1.78
CA PHE A 68 -9.47 0.68 0.37
C PHE A 68 -9.45 2.20 0.20
N ALA A 69 -8.53 2.71 -0.60
CA ALA A 69 -8.29 4.15 -0.80
C ALA A 69 -8.07 4.96 0.51
N GLY A 70 -7.70 4.31 1.62
CA GLY A 70 -7.59 4.91 2.96
C GLY A 70 -6.29 5.65 3.25
N MET A 71 -5.68 6.31 2.26
CA MET A 71 -4.43 7.05 2.43
C MET A 71 -4.56 8.53 2.05
N ALA A 72 -3.83 9.39 2.78
CA ALA A 72 -3.68 10.79 2.46
C ALA A 72 -2.23 11.24 2.69
N ALA A 73 -1.76 12.21 1.89
CA ALA A 73 -0.49 12.88 2.13
C ALA A 73 -0.72 14.38 2.32
N ALA A 74 -0.17 14.94 3.40
CA ALA A 74 -0.24 16.37 3.68
C ALA A 74 0.94 16.78 4.57
N ASN A 75 1.48 17.99 4.34
CA ASN A 75 2.56 18.58 5.13
C ASN A 75 3.77 17.64 5.34
N GLY A 76 4.19 16.95 4.28
CA GLY A 76 5.33 16.03 4.32
C GLY A 76 5.10 14.79 5.20
N LYS A 77 3.84 14.40 5.42
CA LYS A 77 3.45 13.21 6.17
C LYS A 77 2.49 12.36 5.35
N LEU A 78 2.57 11.06 5.55
CA LEU A 78 1.62 10.07 5.03
C LEU A 78 0.73 9.58 6.17
N TYR A 79 -0.57 9.63 5.98
CA TYR A 79 -1.59 9.09 6.87
C TYR A 79 -2.22 7.86 6.23
N VAL A 80 -2.32 6.78 6.99
CA VAL A 80 -2.87 5.50 6.50
C VAL A 80 -3.89 5.01 7.51
N SER A 81 -5.13 4.82 7.06
CA SER A 81 -6.18 4.12 7.81
C SER A 81 -6.10 2.64 7.50
N CYS A 82 -6.03 1.79 8.53
CA CYS A 82 -5.79 0.35 8.40
C CYS A 82 -7.04 -0.48 8.74
N GLU A 83 -7.11 -1.71 8.23
CA GLU A 83 -8.22 -2.65 8.44
C GLU A 83 -8.37 -3.09 9.92
N ASP A 84 -7.36 -2.84 10.77
CA ASP A 84 -7.40 -3.10 12.22
C ASP A 84 -7.93 -1.91 13.05
N ASN A 85 -8.56 -0.93 12.38
CA ASN A 85 -9.08 0.32 12.96
C ASN A 85 -7.99 1.29 13.46
N SER A 86 -6.72 1.04 13.17
CA SER A 86 -5.66 2.00 13.46
C SER A 86 -5.54 3.08 12.37
N ILE A 87 -5.04 4.25 12.77
CA ILE A 87 -4.53 5.26 11.84
C ILE A 87 -3.06 5.48 12.19
N ILE A 88 -2.18 5.29 11.21
CA ILE A 88 -0.74 5.55 11.38
C ILE A 88 -0.33 6.82 10.63
N CYS A 89 0.62 7.55 11.21
CA CYS A 89 1.27 8.70 10.58
C CYS A 89 2.75 8.38 10.36
N LEU A 90 3.20 8.49 9.12
CA LEU A 90 4.58 8.28 8.72
C LEU A 90 5.20 9.60 8.23
N LYS A 91 6.48 9.79 8.53
CA LYS A 91 7.30 10.91 8.04
C LYS A 91 8.13 10.46 6.86
#